data_AF-A0A535B3E2-F1
#
_entry.id   AF-A0A535B3E2-F1
#
_cell.length_a   1.000
_cell.length_b   1.000
_cell.length_c   1.000
_cell.angle_alpha   90.00
_cell.angle_beta   90.00
_cell.angle_gamma   90.00
#
_symmetry.space_group_name_H-M   'P 1'
#
loop_
_entity.id
_entity.type
_entity.pdbx_description
1 polymer ?
#
loop_
_entity_poly.entity_id
_entity_poly.type
_entity_poly.pdbx_seq_one_letter_code
_entity_poly.pdbx_strand_id
1 'polypeptide(L)'
;FFLNARVDAFAVMRDDAKGALAEAIKRGNADAEAGGDCIFYLGVSDRDTLATLVKEVAAPDSAFAVADTPSVAELQEMGVARVSYGSAFQRVALAALKRFAEGIREADGDAAMRKAMTSRELQEMLRGANVEARHQRVT
;
A
#
# COMPACT_ATOMS: atom_id res chain seq x y z
N PHE A 1 18.29 -7.58 6.42
CA PHE A 1 16.99 -8.22 6.16
C PHE A 1 15.94 -7.46 6.98
N PHE A 2 14.69 -7.40 6.54
CA PHE A 2 13.62 -6.67 7.24
C PHE A 2 12.43 -7.62 7.44
N LEU A 3 11.99 -7.78 8.69
CA LEU A 3 10.89 -8.64 9.09
C LEU A 3 9.64 -7.80 9.39
N ASN A 4 8.68 -7.85 8.47
CA ASN A 4 7.36 -7.24 8.65
C ASN A 4 6.38 -8.30 9.19
N ALA A 5 6.28 -8.40 10.52
CA ALA A 5 5.38 -9.36 11.17
C ALA A 5 3.92 -8.94 10.93
N ARG A 6 3.04 -9.93 10.74
CA ARG A 6 1.64 -9.69 10.37
C ARG A 6 0.70 -10.24 11.42
N VAL A 7 -0.22 -9.38 11.85
CA VAL A 7 -1.26 -9.69 12.83
C VAL A 7 -2.64 -9.52 12.20
N ASP A 8 -3.43 -10.58 12.22
CA ASP A 8 -4.74 -10.67 11.53
C ASP A 8 -5.94 -10.58 12.48
N ALA A 9 -5.74 -10.06 13.71
CA ALA A 9 -6.78 -10.01 14.74
C ALA A 9 -8.06 -9.30 14.24
N PHE A 10 -7.96 -8.13 13.60
CA PHE A 10 -9.11 -7.42 13.05
C PHE A 10 -9.78 -8.15 11.87
N ALA A 11 -9.02 -8.90 11.07
CA ALA A 11 -9.56 -9.68 9.97
C ALA A 11 -10.34 -10.93 10.44
N VAL A 12 -9.96 -11.49 11.59
CA VAL A 12 -10.56 -12.70 12.19
C VAL A 12 -11.71 -12.34 13.15
N MET A 13 -11.51 -11.36 14.04
CA MET A 13 -12.44 -10.98 15.11
C MET A 13 -13.33 -9.79 14.70
N ARG A 14 -13.94 -9.87 13.50
CA ARG A 14 -14.65 -8.74 12.87
C ARG A 14 -15.82 -8.20 13.70
N ASP A 15 -16.45 -9.06 14.49
CA ASP A 15 -17.61 -8.72 15.31
C ASP A 15 -17.22 -8.25 16.73
N ASP A 16 -15.93 -8.22 17.07
CA ASP A 16 -15.41 -7.80 18.38
C ASP A 16 -14.20 -6.86 18.21
N ALA A 17 -14.48 -5.60 17.87
CA ALA A 17 -13.44 -4.60 17.65
C ALA A 17 -12.54 -4.38 18.89
N LYS A 18 -13.11 -4.45 20.10
CA LYS A 18 -12.34 -4.25 21.34
C LYS A 18 -11.41 -5.44 21.61
N GLY A 19 -11.91 -6.66 21.48
CA GLY A 19 -11.09 -7.87 21.58
C GLY A 19 -10.02 -7.94 20.48
N ALA A 20 -10.37 -7.55 19.26
CA ALA A 20 -9.44 -7.48 18.13
C ALA A 20 -8.27 -6.53 18.42
N LEU A 21 -8.55 -5.33 18.95
CA LEU A 21 -7.51 -4.36 19.31
C LEU A 21 -6.61 -4.88 20.43
N ALA A 22 -7.19 -5.46 21.49
CA ALA A 22 -6.41 -6.02 22.60
C ALA A 22 -5.48 -7.16 22.14
N GLU A 23 -5.99 -8.07 21.31
CA GLU A 23 -5.20 -9.16 20.74
C GLU A 23 -4.15 -8.64 19.74
N ALA A 24 -4.48 -7.61 18.96
CA ALA A 24 -3.55 -6.96 18.05
C ALA A 24 -2.34 -6.37 18.78
N ILE A 25 -2.58 -5.60 19.84
CA ILE A 25 -1.51 -4.99 20.66
C ILE A 25 -0.66 -6.07 21.32
N LYS A 26 -1.30 -7.10 21.89
CA LYS A 26 -0.60 -8.22 22.54
C LYS A 26 0.32 -8.94 21.56
N ARG A 27 -0.17 -9.28 20.37
CA ARG A 27 0.63 -9.97 19.34
C ARG A 27 1.70 -9.06 18.74
N GLY A 28 1.36 -7.81 18.45
CA GLY A 28 2.32 -6.84 17.90
C GLY A 28 3.53 -6.65 18.80
N ASN A 29 3.32 -6.53 20.12
CA ASN A 29 4.42 -6.46 21.08
C ASN A 29 5.21 -7.78 21.20
N ALA A 30 4.54 -8.93 21.18
CA ALA A 30 5.22 -10.22 21.21
C ALA A 30 6.08 -10.45 19.94
N ASP A 31 5.56 -10.07 18.77
CA ASP A 31 6.28 -10.13 17.50
C ASP A 31 7.46 -9.15 17.47
N ALA A 32 7.30 -7.95 18.05
CA ALA A 32 8.38 -6.99 18.22
C ALA A 32 9.51 -7.55 19.13
N GLU A 33 9.15 -8.14 20.27
CA GLU A 33 10.09 -8.80 21.18
C GLU A 33 10.83 -9.97 20.50
N ALA A 34 10.15 -10.69 19.61
CA ALA A 34 10.74 -11.77 18.82
C ALA A 34 11.66 -11.28 17.67
N GLY A 35 11.81 -9.96 17.49
CA GLY A 35 12.67 -9.36 16.47
C GLY A 35 11.96 -8.87 15.20
N GLY A 36 10.64 -8.64 15.26
CA GLY A 36 9.89 -7.97 14.20
C GLY A 36 10.33 -6.52 14.04
N ASP A 37 10.88 -6.17 12.87
CA ASP A 37 11.30 -4.80 12.56
C ASP A 37 10.12 -3.83 12.37
N CYS A 38 8.93 -4.37 12.07
CA CYS A 38 7.70 -3.63 11.84
C CYS A 38 6.48 -4.54 11.95
N ILE A 39 5.36 -4.01 12.44
CA ILE A 39 4.11 -4.76 12.60
C ILE A 39 3.06 -4.28 11.61
N PHE A 40 2.45 -5.22 10.91
CA PHE A 40 1.39 -4.99 9.94
C PHE A 40 0.07 -5.58 10.44
N TYR A 41 -0.97 -4.77 10.51
CA TYR A 41 -2.31 -5.19 10.94
C TYR A 41 -3.25 -5.28 9.75
N LEU A 42 -3.79 -6.47 9.47
CA LEU A 42 -4.80 -6.62 8.43
C LEU A 42 -6.21 -6.39 8.99
N GLY A 43 -6.99 -5.57 8.30
CA GLY A 43 -8.42 -5.38 8.59
C GLY A 43 -8.73 -4.13 9.43
N VAL A 44 -7.77 -3.23 9.60
CA VAL A 44 -7.94 -1.94 10.27
C VAL A 44 -7.60 -0.80 9.30
N SER A 45 -8.39 0.26 9.32
CA SER A 45 -8.18 1.45 8.48
C SER A 45 -8.62 2.76 9.12
N ASP A 46 -9.33 2.73 10.24
CA ASP A 46 -9.78 3.93 10.93
C ASP A 46 -8.64 4.59 11.73
N ARG A 47 -8.73 5.91 11.84
CA ARG A 47 -7.70 6.76 12.47
C ARG A 47 -7.45 6.39 13.93
N ASP A 48 -8.49 6.21 14.72
CA ASP A 48 -8.38 6.09 16.18
C ASP A 48 -7.72 4.76 16.57
N THR A 49 -8.08 3.68 15.90
CA THR A 49 -7.46 2.37 16.12
C THR A 49 -6.00 2.39 15.68
N LEU A 50 -5.68 2.96 14.51
CA LEU A 50 -4.30 3.09 14.04
C LEU A 50 -3.45 3.95 14.99
N ALA A 51 -3.97 5.06 15.49
CA ALA A 51 -3.26 5.90 16.46
C ALA A 51 -3.00 5.15 17.78
N THR A 52 -3.93 4.30 18.21
CA THR A 52 -3.75 3.46 19.40
C THR A 52 -2.67 2.41 19.19
N LEU A 53 -2.64 1.75 18.03
CA LEU A 53 -1.61 0.76 17.71
C LEU A 53 -0.21 1.39 17.69
N VAL A 54 -0.05 2.53 17.01
CA VAL A 54 1.23 3.26 16.96
C VAL A 54 1.72 3.63 18.36
N LYS A 55 0.80 3.97 19.27
CA LYS A 55 1.16 4.36 20.64
C LYS A 55 1.51 3.17 21.53
N GLU A 56 0.78 2.07 21.43
CA GLU A 56 0.81 0.97 22.41
C GLU A 56 1.72 -0.20 21.98
N VAL A 57 2.26 -0.18 20.75
CA VAL A 57 3.13 -1.24 20.23
C VAL A 57 4.56 -0.76 20.10
N ALA A 58 5.50 -1.53 20.66
CA ALA A 58 6.92 -1.20 20.74
C ALA A 58 7.69 -1.46 19.43
N ALA A 59 7.08 -1.19 18.28
CA ALA A 59 7.69 -1.33 16.96
C ALA A 59 7.02 -0.38 15.95
N PRO A 60 7.70 -0.06 14.82
CA PRO A 60 7.09 0.70 13.73
C PRO A 60 5.84 0.02 13.16
N ASP A 61 4.79 0.79 12.91
CA ASP A 61 3.52 0.28 12.35
C ASP A 61 3.48 0.38 10.82
N SER A 62 2.93 -0.65 10.19
CA SER A 62 2.61 -0.70 8.76
C SER A 62 1.10 -0.74 8.53
N ALA A 63 0.58 0.30 7.87
CA ALA A 63 -0.82 0.39 7.47
C ALA A 63 -1.12 -0.28 6.12
N PHE A 64 -2.34 -0.78 5.98
CA PHE A 64 -2.92 -1.21 4.71
C PHE A 64 -3.92 -0.17 4.19
N ALA A 65 -3.57 0.52 3.10
CA ALA A 65 -4.42 1.57 2.54
C ALA A 65 -5.61 0.98 1.78
N VAL A 66 -6.81 1.40 2.18
CA VAL A 66 -8.09 1.24 1.48
C VAL A 66 -8.72 2.61 1.29
N ALA A 67 -9.90 2.67 0.66
CA ALA A 67 -10.56 3.93 0.31
C ALA A 67 -10.81 4.86 1.52
N ASP A 68 -11.11 4.28 2.69
CA ASP A 68 -11.44 5.03 3.91
C ASP A 68 -10.23 5.24 4.84
N THR A 69 -9.03 4.84 4.43
CA THR A 69 -7.80 5.07 5.21
C THR A 69 -7.42 6.56 5.16
N PRO A 70 -6.92 7.16 6.26
CA PRO A 70 -6.32 8.50 6.22
C PRO A 70 -5.27 8.64 5.11
N SER A 71 -5.08 9.87 4.64
CA SER A 71 -4.06 10.16 3.63
C SER A 71 -2.66 9.79 4.13
N VAL A 72 -1.72 9.57 3.21
CA VAL A 72 -0.32 9.25 3.56
C VAL A 72 0.29 10.31 4.47
N ALA A 73 -0.03 11.59 4.24
CA ALA A 73 0.43 12.69 5.09
C ALA A 73 -0.11 12.57 6.52
N GLU A 74 -1.41 12.31 6.68
CA GLU A 74 -2.02 12.12 8.00
C GLU A 74 -1.49 10.87 8.71
N LEU A 75 -1.29 9.76 7.98
CA LEU A 75 -0.68 8.54 8.53
C LEU A 75 0.76 8.80 9.01
N GLN A 76 1.53 9.59 8.26
CA GLN A 76 2.88 9.98 8.65
C GLN A 76 2.87 10.84 9.92
N GLU A 77 1.96 11.81 10.03
CA GLU A 77 1.78 12.63 11.23
C GLU A 77 1.37 11.79 12.45
N MET A 78 0.59 10.73 12.23
CA MET A 78 0.20 9.78 13.26
C MET A 78 1.36 8.88 13.72
N GLY A 79 2.48 8.83 12.99
CA GLY A 79 3.63 7.98 13.31
C GLY A 79 3.63 6.61 12.61
N VAL A 80 2.76 6.38 11.62
CA VAL A 80 2.82 5.18 10.78
C VAL A 80 4.09 5.20 9.95
N ALA A 81 4.87 4.12 10.01
CA ALA A 81 6.18 4.05 9.37
C ALA A 81 6.12 3.55 7.92
N ARG A 82 5.07 2.78 7.56
CA ARG A 82 4.94 2.20 6.23
C ARG A 82 3.49 2.09 5.78
N VAL A 83 3.22 2.43 4.53
CA VAL A 83 1.90 2.25 3.91
C VAL A 83 2.01 1.25 2.77
N SER A 84 1.12 0.28 2.74
CA SER A 84 1.00 -0.71 1.68
C SER A 84 -0.34 -0.61 0.97
N TYR A 85 -0.37 -0.82 -0.33
CA TYR A 85 -1.58 -0.70 -1.16
C TYR A 85 -2.11 -2.05 -1.67
N GLY A 86 -1.46 -3.15 -1.30
CA GLY A 86 -1.79 -4.50 -1.76
C GLY A 86 -2.04 -4.55 -3.27
N SER A 87 -3.24 -5.01 -3.64
CA SER A 87 -3.66 -5.13 -5.06
C SER A 87 -4.28 -3.86 -5.66
N ALA A 88 -4.30 -2.73 -4.94
CA ALA A 88 -5.00 -1.53 -5.39
C ALA A 88 -4.47 -1.01 -6.75
N PHE A 89 -3.15 -0.94 -6.94
CA PHE A 89 -2.56 -0.52 -8.22
C PHE A 89 -3.02 -1.41 -9.39
N GLN A 90 -3.02 -2.73 -9.19
CA GLN A 90 -3.50 -3.69 -10.19
C GLN A 90 -4.99 -3.48 -10.48
N ARG A 91 -5.83 -3.33 -9.44
CA ARG A 91 -7.28 -3.12 -9.60
C ARG A 91 -7.59 -1.81 -10.33
N VAL A 92 -6.86 -0.74 -10.03
CA VAL A 92 -6.99 0.55 -10.71
C VAL A 92 -6.61 0.43 -12.18
N ALA A 93 -5.47 -0.21 -12.49
CA ALA A 93 -5.05 -0.44 -13.86
C ALA A 93 -6.06 -1.30 -14.64
N LEU A 94 -6.55 -2.40 -14.06
CA LEU A 94 -7.55 -3.25 -14.68
C LEU A 94 -8.90 -2.55 -14.87
N ALA A 95 -9.30 -1.66 -13.96
CA ALA A 95 -10.50 -0.85 -14.12
C ALA A 95 -10.38 0.13 -15.30
N ALA A 96 -9.20 0.75 -15.49
CA ALA A 96 -8.93 1.60 -16.65
C ALA A 96 -8.95 0.80 -17.96
N LEU A 97 -8.30 -0.37 -17.97
CA LEU A 97 -8.30 -1.27 -19.13
C LEU A 97 -9.71 -1.74 -19.49
N LYS A 98 -10.52 -2.11 -18.49
CA LYS A 98 -11.93 -2.51 -18.69
C LYS A 98 -12.73 -1.37 -19.35
N ARG A 99 -12.64 -0.14 -18.82
CA ARG A 99 -13.34 1.03 -19.39
C ARG A 99 -12.92 1.27 -20.84
N PHE A 100 -11.63 1.15 -21.14
CA PHE A 100 -11.14 1.30 -22.50
C PHE A 100 -11.70 0.23 -23.45
N ALA A 101 -11.69 -1.04 -23.03
CA ALA A 101 -12.24 -2.14 -23.83
C ALA A 101 -13.76 -2.01 -24.06
N GLU A 102 -14.50 -1.55 -23.05
CA GLU A 102 -15.93 -1.22 -23.19
C GLU A 102 -16.13 -0.08 -24.18
N GLY A 103 -15.29 0.95 -24.12
CA GLY A 103 -15.40 2.11 -24.99
C GLY A 103 -15.12 1.83 -26.48
N ILE A 104 -14.23 0.89 -26.77
CA ILE A 104 -14.03 0.40 -28.15
C ILE A 104 -15.33 -0.18 -28.72
N ARG A 105 -16.15 -0.85 -27.90
CA ARG A 105 -17.43 -1.42 -28.34
C ARG A 105 -18.48 -0.35 -28.62
N GLU A 106 -18.46 0.76 -27.89
CA GLU A 106 -19.46 1.84 -27.94
C GLU A 106 -19.01 3.05 -28.79
N ALA A 107 -17.91 2.93 -29.54
CA ALA A 107 -17.33 3.96 -30.43
C ALA A 107 -16.75 5.23 -29.75
N ASP A 108 -16.40 5.19 -28.46
CA ASP A 108 -15.71 6.27 -27.73
C ASP A 108 -14.25 5.94 -27.34
N GLY A 109 -13.75 4.75 -27.74
CA GLY A 109 -12.40 4.26 -27.41
C GLY A 109 -11.24 5.16 -27.85
N ASP A 110 -11.43 5.95 -28.92
CA ASP A 110 -10.43 6.89 -29.43
C ASP A 110 -10.01 7.95 -28.40
N ALA A 111 -10.93 8.36 -27.53
CA ALA A 111 -10.64 9.39 -26.51
C ALA A 111 -9.66 8.89 -25.45
N ALA A 112 -9.74 7.60 -25.09
CA ALA A 112 -8.81 6.97 -24.15
C ALA A 112 -7.42 6.79 -24.78
N MET A 113 -7.35 6.39 -26.07
CA MET A 113 -6.06 6.27 -26.78
C MET A 113 -5.32 7.60 -26.87
N ARG A 114 -6.01 8.71 -27.09
CA ARG A 114 -5.39 10.06 -27.14
C ARG A 114 -4.84 10.52 -25.79
N LYS A 115 -5.30 9.95 -24.68
CA LYS A 115 -4.84 10.26 -23.32
C LYS A 115 -3.81 9.25 -22.79
N ALA A 116 -3.54 8.18 -23.52
CA ALA A 116 -2.57 7.16 -23.13
C ALA A 116 -1.13 7.69 -23.28
N MET A 117 -0.20 7.07 -22.54
CA MET A 117 1.23 7.35 -22.72
C MET A 117 1.63 7.12 -24.19
N THR A 118 2.35 8.06 -24.76
CA THR A 118 2.99 7.90 -26.06
C THR A 118 4.02 6.77 -26.01
N SER A 119 4.36 6.21 -27.17
CA SER A 119 5.43 5.21 -27.25
C SER A 119 6.76 5.72 -26.68
N ARG A 120 7.02 7.03 -26.82
CA ARG A 120 8.19 7.68 -26.26
C ARG A 120 8.17 7.69 -24.73
N GLU A 121 7.10 8.19 -24.12
CA GLU A 121 6.96 8.23 -22.65
C GLU A 121 7.02 6.83 -22.04
N LEU A 122 6.38 5.84 -22.69
CA LEU A 122 6.46 4.45 -22.27
C LEU A 122 7.89 3.91 -22.32
N GLN A 123 8.63 4.18 -23.41
CA GLN A 123 10.03 3.76 -23.53
C GLN A 123 10.93 4.44 -22.50
N GLU A 124 10.74 5.73 -22.25
CA GLU A 124 11.48 6.49 -21.23
C GLU A 124 11.21 5.91 -19.83
N MET A 125 9.94 5.63 -19.49
CA MET A 125 9.56 4.97 -18.25
C MET A 125 10.21 3.58 -18.09
N LEU A 126 10.18 2.75 -19.15
CA LEU A 126 10.71 1.39 -19.11
C LEU A 126 12.23 1.30 -19.09
N ARG A 127 12.93 2.25 -19.71
CA ARG A 127 14.41 2.30 -19.71
C ARG A 127 14.97 2.68 -18.34
N GLY A 128 14.22 3.46 -17.56
CA GLY A 128 14.67 3.99 -16.27
C GLY A 128 15.87 4.96 -16.41
N ALA A 129 16.09 5.81 -15.41
CA ALA A 129 17.15 6.83 -15.39
C ALA A 129 18.61 6.28 -15.39
N ASN A 130 18.84 5.03 -15.76
CA ASN A 130 20.13 4.33 -15.58
C ASN A 130 20.76 3.75 -16.85
N VAL A 131 20.21 4.00 -18.06
CA VAL A 131 20.88 3.59 -19.31
C VAL A 131 22.00 4.56 -19.71
N GLU A 132 21.93 5.84 -19.35
CA GLU A 132 22.96 6.84 -19.71
C GLU A 132 24.26 6.67 -18.90
N ALA A 133 24.19 6.20 -17.66
CA ALA A 133 25.37 6.07 -16.78
C ALA A 133 26.31 4.88 -17.13
N ARG A 134 25.93 4.02 -18.08
CA ARG A 134 26.76 2.87 -18.52
C ARG A 134 27.65 3.16 -19.73
N HIS A 135 27.35 4.19 -20.52
CA HIS A 135 28.21 4.56 -21.67
C HIS A 135 29.39 5.48 -21.29
N GLN A 136 29.38 6.09 -20.11
CA GLN A 136 30.43 7.02 -19.66
C GLN A 136 31.51 6.38 -18.75
N ARG A 137 31.53 5.04 -18.59
CA ARG A 137 32.53 4.32 -17.77
C ARG A 137 33.45 3.38 -18.56
N VAL A 138 33.48 3.48 -19.90
CA VAL A 138 34.37 2.68 -20.77
C VAL A 138 35.18 3.57 -21.73
N THR A 139 35.52 4.78 -21.30
CA THR A 139 36.53 5.63 -21.97
C THR A 139 37.51 6.14 -20.95
#